data_AF-A0A0A9CX37-F1
#
_entry.id   AF-A0A0A9CX37-F1
#
_cell.length_a   1.000
_cell.length_b   1.000
_cell.length_c   1.000
_cell.angle_alpha   90.00
_cell.angle_beta   90.00
_cell.angle_gamma   90.00
#
_symmetry.space_group_name_H-M   'P 1'
#
loop_
_entity.id
_entity.type
_entity.pdbx_description
1 polymer ?
#
loop_
_entity_poly.entity_id
_entity_poly.type
_entity_poly.pdbx_seq_one_letter_code
_entity_poly.pdbx_strand_id
1 'polypeptide(L)'
;MAASQAQALQWVTASLRPYFPATRVTGIAVGNEVFTGDDEQLKASLVPAMRNLHAALAQLGMDGYVHVSTANSLGVLANSYPPSQGAFTQEAAGYMAQLLRFLAETSAPFWINAYPYFAYKDEPTRVSLDYALSNPYHVGAVDPGTWLQYTSMLYAQVDAVTFAAARLGYGNIPVHVSETGWPSKGDANEAGATVENARAYNRNLLVRQVSGEGTPLRPKLRLEVYLFALFNENMKPGPASERNYGLYQPDGTMVYNVGLVQQSSTTSAAALSLATSPADRRDVRKDFAGLCLFTALSILLIAQAFLL
;
A
#
# COMPACT_ATOMS: atom_id res chain seq x y z
N MET A 1 3.08 0.09 26.26
CA MET A 1 3.23 1.17 25.24
C MET A 1 2.23 2.32 25.42
N ALA A 2 0.91 2.07 25.47
CA ALA A 2 -0.11 3.13 25.68
C ALA A 2 -0.03 3.81 27.06
N ALA A 3 0.20 3.02 28.10
CA ALA A 3 0.19 3.49 29.50
C ALA A 3 1.52 4.12 29.96
N SER A 4 2.59 4.07 29.16
CA SER A 4 3.93 4.52 29.59
C SER A 4 4.76 5.09 28.44
N GLN A 5 5.11 6.37 28.54
CA GLN A 5 6.05 7.03 27.64
C GLN A 5 7.46 6.42 27.73
N ALA A 6 7.89 6.00 28.94
CA ALA A 6 9.18 5.37 29.14
C ALA A 6 9.30 4.05 28.36
N GLN A 7 8.23 3.23 28.36
CA GLN A 7 8.20 2.02 27.54
C GLN A 7 8.26 2.32 26.04
N ALA A 8 7.56 3.36 25.58
CA ALA A 8 7.61 3.77 24.17
C ALA A 8 9.01 4.22 23.76
N LEU A 9 9.67 5.03 24.60
CA LEU A 9 11.04 5.46 24.38
C LEU A 9 12.02 4.29 24.37
N GLN A 10 11.89 3.37 25.31
CA GLN A 10 12.69 2.16 25.37
C GLN A 10 12.54 1.35 24.07
N TRP A 11 11.32 1.15 23.59
CA TRP A 11 11.06 0.41 22.37
C TRP A 11 11.67 1.10 21.14
N VAL A 12 11.49 2.41 20.96
CA VAL A 12 12.10 3.14 19.82
C VAL A 12 13.64 3.07 19.88
N THR A 13 14.20 3.22 21.08
CA THR A 13 15.65 3.14 21.31
C THR A 13 16.22 1.76 21.01
N ALA A 14 15.48 0.69 21.31
CA ALA A 14 15.94 -0.68 21.08
C ALA A 14 15.70 -1.14 19.64
N SER A 15 14.54 -0.81 19.07
CA SER A 15 14.05 -1.40 17.82
C SER A 15 14.40 -0.59 16.57
N LEU A 16 14.53 0.74 16.69
CA LEU A 16 14.73 1.62 15.53
C LEU A 16 16.11 2.30 15.56
N ARG A 17 16.48 2.88 16.69
CA ARG A 17 17.69 3.70 16.81
C ARG A 17 18.99 3.01 16.35
N PRO A 18 19.23 1.70 16.61
CA PRO A 18 20.47 1.05 16.19
C PRO A 18 20.63 0.96 14.67
N TYR A 19 19.53 1.04 13.93
CA TYR A 19 19.50 0.88 12.47
C TYR A 19 19.38 2.21 11.74
N PHE A 20 18.95 3.28 12.40
CA PHE A 20 18.76 4.59 11.80
C PHE A 20 20.05 5.44 11.88
N PRO A 21 20.49 6.13 10.79
CA PRO A 21 19.83 6.26 9.48
C PRO A 21 20.31 5.25 8.41
N ALA A 22 21.16 4.28 8.76
CA ALA A 22 21.70 3.30 7.80
C ALA A 22 20.59 2.53 7.06
N THR A 23 19.52 2.18 7.78
CA THR A 23 18.25 1.72 7.22
C THR A 23 17.28 2.90 7.15
N ARG A 24 16.73 3.16 5.96
CA ARG A 24 15.74 4.23 5.75
C ARG A 24 14.35 3.82 6.26
N VAL A 25 14.17 3.92 7.58
CA VAL A 25 12.86 3.75 8.22
C VAL A 25 12.02 5.00 7.95
N THR A 26 10.84 4.84 7.37
CA THR A 26 9.93 5.95 7.01
C THR A 26 8.65 5.99 7.83
N GLY A 27 8.33 4.90 8.54
CA GLY A 27 7.22 4.91 9.47
C GLY A 27 7.09 3.67 10.33
N ILE A 28 6.19 3.75 11.31
CA ILE A 28 5.82 2.70 12.26
C ILE A 28 4.32 2.44 12.13
N ALA A 29 3.94 1.22 11.79
CA ALA A 29 2.55 0.76 11.84
C ALA A 29 2.25 0.26 13.26
N VAL A 30 1.50 1.04 14.02
CA VAL A 30 1.09 0.65 15.37
C VAL A 30 -0.20 -0.14 15.26
N GLY A 31 -0.10 -1.47 15.36
CA GLY A 31 -1.22 -2.38 15.15
C GLY A 31 -1.59 -2.55 13.67
N ASN A 32 -2.39 -3.59 13.40
CA ASN A 32 -2.91 -3.92 12.08
C ASN A 32 -4.39 -4.30 12.21
N GLU A 33 -5.27 -3.57 11.53
CA GLU A 33 -6.72 -3.79 11.47
C GLU A 33 -7.44 -3.80 12.83
N VAL A 34 -6.89 -3.06 13.80
CA VAL A 34 -7.36 -3.07 15.19
C VAL A 34 -8.82 -2.62 15.34
N PHE A 35 -9.24 -1.59 14.59
CA PHE A 35 -10.58 -1.01 14.75
C PHE A 35 -11.71 -1.88 14.24
N THR A 36 -11.41 -2.91 13.44
CA THR A 36 -12.36 -3.92 12.99
C THR A 36 -12.30 -5.21 13.83
N GLY A 37 -11.39 -5.31 14.80
CA GLY A 37 -11.34 -6.43 15.76
C GLY A 37 -12.37 -6.30 16.88
N ASP A 38 -12.38 -7.27 17.80
CA ASP A 38 -13.34 -7.32 18.91
C ASP A 38 -12.80 -6.78 20.25
N ASP A 39 -11.50 -6.51 20.33
CA ASP A 39 -10.84 -6.04 21.56
C ASP A 39 -10.97 -4.51 21.74
N GLU A 40 -12.01 -4.08 22.46
CA GLU A 40 -12.25 -2.67 22.76
C GLU A 40 -11.12 -2.00 23.57
N GLN A 41 -10.43 -2.75 24.43
CA GLN A 41 -9.31 -2.21 25.19
C GLN A 41 -8.12 -1.92 24.27
N LEU A 42 -7.87 -2.79 23.30
CA LEU A 42 -6.84 -2.58 22.28
C LEU A 42 -7.18 -1.38 21.38
N LYS A 43 -8.44 -1.26 20.93
CA LYS A 43 -8.91 -0.09 20.16
C LYS A 43 -8.70 1.22 20.91
N ALA A 44 -9.12 1.26 22.18
CA ALA A 44 -8.95 2.43 23.04
C ALA A 44 -7.48 2.78 23.32
N SER A 45 -6.60 1.78 23.34
CA SER A 45 -5.16 1.95 23.62
C SER A 45 -4.35 2.39 22.40
N LEU A 46 -4.89 2.27 21.18
CA LEU A 46 -4.12 2.42 19.95
C LEU A 46 -3.56 3.83 19.76
N VAL A 47 -4.42 4.85 19.73
CA VAL A 47 -3.99 6.25 19.55
C VAL A 47 -3.11 6.75 20.71
N PRO A 48 -3.39 6.43 21.98
CA PRO A 48 -2.45 6.70 23.07
C PRO A 48 -1.06 6.09 22.86
N ALA A 49 -0.96 4.84 22.39
CA ALA A 49 0.32 4.22 22.06
C ALA A 49 1.04 4.96 20.91
N MET A 50 0.30 5.35 19.87
CA MET A 50 0.84 6.14 18.76
C MET A 50 1.40 7.50 19.21
N ARG A 51 0.69 8.19 20.12
CA ARG A 51 1.16 9.45 20.71
C ARG A 51 2.46 9.28 21.50
N ASN A 52 2.56 8.24 22.32
CA ASN A 52 3.79 7.97 23.07
C ASN A 52 4.97 7.60 22.15
N LEU A 53 4.72 6.85 21.07
CA LEU A 53 5.74 6.52 20.07
C LEU A 53 6.22 7.76 19.30
N HIS A 54 5.29 8.63 18.88
CA HIS A 54 5.65 9.88 18.22
C HIS A 54 6.45 10.80 19.16
N ALA A 55 6.05 10.91 20.43
CA ALA A 55 6.82 11.67 21.43
C ALA A 55 8.23 11.10 21.64
N ALA A 56 8.38 9.77 21.65
CA ALA A 56 9.69 9.13 21.72
C ALA A 56 10.55 9.42 20.48
N LEU A 57 9.97 9.39 19.28
CA LEU A 57 10.67 9.78 18.05
C LEU A 57 11.13 11.24 18.10
N ALA A 58 10.27 12.16 18.59
CA ALA A 58 10.61 13.56 18.74
C ALA A 58 11.75 13.79 19.74
N GLN A 59 11.76 13.08 20.86
CA GLN A 59 12.88 13.13 21.83
C GLN A 59 14.21 12.66 21.24
N LEU A 60 14.17 11.80 20.22
CA LEU A 60 15.35 11.29 19.52
C LEU A 60 15.67 12.06 18.23
N GLY A 61 14.91 13.09 17.88
CA GLY A 61 15.06 13.87 16.65
C GLY A 61 14.74 13.09 15.36
N MET A 62 13.86 12.10 15.45
CA MET A 62 13.49 11.18 14.36
C MET A 62 12.09 11.44 13.77
N ASP A 63 11.28 12.27 14.41
CA ASP A 63 9.87 12.55 14.05
C ASP A 63 9.69 13.23 12.70
N GLY A 64 10.70 13.97 12.22
CA GLY A 64 10.73 14.51 10.86
C GLY A 64 11.00 13.48 9.74
N TYR A 65 11.40 12.26 10.10
CA TYR A 65 11.78 11.19 9.15
C TYR A 65 10.88 9.95 9.24
N VAL A 66 10.32 9.69 10.42
CA VAL A 66 9.56 8.47 10.73
C VAL A 66 8.14 8.85 11.14
N HIS A 67 7.17 8.58 10.27
CA HIS A 67 5.76 8.77 10.59
C HIS A 67 5.22 7.66 11.50
N VAL A 68 4.24 7.98 12.34
CA VAL A 68 3.50 6.99 13.11
C VAL A 68 2.08 6.93 12.56
N SER A 69 1.62 5.75 12.18
CA SER A 69 0.25 5.53 11.71
C SER A 69 -0.21 4.13 12.15
N THR A 70 -1.40 3.71 11.73
CA THR A 70 -1.93 2.37 11.94
C THR A 70 -2.57 1.88 10.66
N ALA A 71 -2.35 0.62 10.31
CA ALA A 71 -2.96 0.00 9.14
C ALA A 71 -4.41 -0.37 9.45
N ASN A 72 -5.35 0.10 8.63
CA ASN A 72 -6.79 -0.10 8.83
C ASN A 72 -7.34 -1.03 7.75
N SER A 73 -8.25 -1.94 8.10
CA SER A 73 -9.04 -2.66 7.10
C SER A 73 -10.04 -1.71 6.44
N LEU A 74 -10.45 -1.97 5.19
CA LEU A 74 -11.60 -1.29 4.59
C LEU A 74 -12.92 -1.48 5.37
N GLY A 75 -13.00 -2.48 6.26
CA GLY A 75 -14.15 -2.70 7.14
C GLY A 75 -14.45 -1.55 8.11
N VAL A 76 -13.55 -0.56 8.25
CA VAL A 76 -13.85 0.69 8.99
C VAL A 76 -14.87 1.57 8.27
N LEU A 77 -15.18 1.32 6.99
CA LEU A 77 -16.16 2.06 6.21
C LEU A 77 -17.52 1.37 6.23
N ALA A 78 -18.59 2.13 6.54
CA ALA A 78 -19.96 1.69 6.32
C ALA A 78 -20.36 1.77 4.85
N ASN A 79 -19.90 2.82 4.16
CA ASN A 79 -20.14 3.03 2.74
C ASN A 79 -18.82 3.30 2.04
N SER A 80 -18.59 2.63 0.91
CA SER A 80 -17.43 2.82 0.05
C SER A 80 -17.79 2.97 -1.44
N TYR A 81 -19.06 2.79 -1.80
CA TYR A 81 -19.57 2.98 -3.16
C TYR A 81 -20.90 3.75 -3.18
N PRO A 82 -21.01 4.82 -4.00
CA PRO A 82 -19.92 5.42 -4.76
C PRO A 82 -18.89 6.12 -3.82
N PRO A 83 -17.63 6.33 -4.22
CA PRO A 83 -16.58 6.86 -3.34
C PRO A 83 -16.94 8.14 -2.59
N SER A 84 -17.66 9.07 -3.21
CA SER A 84 -18.14 10.33 -2.61
C SER A 84 -19.08 10.13 -1.42
N GLN A 85 -19.70 8.95 -1.30
CA GLN A 85 -20.51 8.55 -0.15
C GLN A 85 -19.70 7.84 0.94
N GLY A 86 -18.37 7.77 0.78
CA GLY A 86 -17.43 7.27 1.77
C GLY A 86 -17.76 7.76 3.18
N ALA A 87 -17.99 6.85 4.11
CA ALA A 87 -18.28 7.14 5.51
C ALA A 87 -17.80 6.01 6.41
N PHE A 88 -17.24 6.36 7.58
CA PHE A 88 -16.88 5.38 8.60
C PHE A 88 -18.11 4.74 9.23
N THR A 89 -17.98 3.52 9.74
CA THR A 89 -19.02 2.87 10.55
C THR A 89 -19.29 3.66 11.83
N GLN A 90 -20.48 3.48 12.41
CA GLN A 90 -20.84 4.14 13.66
C GLN A 90 -19.91 3.71 14.80
N GLU A 91 -19.54 2.43 14.82
CA GLU A 91 -18.64 1.81 15.79
C GLU A 91 -17.22 2.37 15.66
N ALA A 92 -16.73 2.57 14.43
CA ALA A 92 -15.38 3.08 14.20
C ALA A 92 -15.29 4.61 14.32
N ALA A 93 -16.38 5.36 14.10
CA ALA A 93 -16.35 6.82 13.96
C ALA A 93 -15.64 7.56 15.10
N GLY A 94 -15.88 7.15 16.36
CA GLY A 94 -15.24 7.75 17.53
C GLY A 94 -13.72 7.53 17.58
N TYR A 95 -13.27 6.32 17.21
CA TYR A 95 -11.85 6.00 17.11
C TYR A 95 -11.19 6.67 15.90
N MET A 96 -11.89 6.70 14.76
CA MET A 96 -11.42 7.38 13.54
C MET A 96 -11.23 8.88 13.76
N ALA A 97 -12.13 9.54 14.49
CA ALA A 97 -11.95 10.96 14.83
C ALA A 97 -10.67 11.20 15.66
N GLN A 98 -10.36 10.31 16.60
CA GLN A 98 -9.13 10.40 17.40
C GLN A 98 -7.87 10.13 16.56
N LEU A 99 -7.91 9.11 15.71
CA LEU A 99 -6.84 8.78 14.78
C LEU A 99 -6.57 9.95 13.82
N LEU A 100 -7.60 10.45 13.13
CA LEU A 100 -7.47 11.52 12.14
C LEU A 100 -6.96 12.81 12.78
N ARG A 101 -7.39 13.14 14.00
CA ARG A 101 -6.81 14.27 14.76
C ARG A 101 -5.31 14.09 14.96
N PHE A 102 -4.88 12.92 15.44
CA PHE A 102 -3.46 12.62 15.64
C PHE A 102 -2.66 12.70 14.33
N LEU A 103 -3.18 12.12 13.25
CA LEU A 103 -2.53 12.14 11.94
C LEU A 103 -2.39 13.58 11.41
N ALA A 104 -3.41 14.42 11.58
CA ALA A 104 -3.35 15.84 11.22
C ALA A 104 -2.32 16.62 12.05
N GLU A 105 -2.29 16.40 13.37
CA GLU A 105 -1.33 17.06 14.29
C GLU A 105 0.13 16.68 13.97
N THR A 106 0.37 15.48 13.46
CA THR A 106 1.71 14.92 13.21
C THR A 106 2.08 14.88 11.72
N SER A 107 1.22 15.42 10.85
CA SER A 107 1.37 15.35 9.38
C SER A 107 1.62 13.93 8.86
N ALA A 108 1.06 12.92 9.52
CA ALA A 108 1.19 11.52 9.15
C ALA A 108 0.07 11.07 8.19
N PRO A 109 0.35 10.17 7.24
CA PRO A 109 -0.66 9.61 6.34
C PRO A 109 -1.59 8.61 7.06
N PHE A 110 -2.82 8.50 6.58
CA PHE A 110 -3.72 7.39 6.91
C PHE A 110 -3.30 6.14 6.13
N TRP A 111 -3.19 4.99 6.79
CA TRP A 111 -2.84 3.73 6.14
C TRP A 111 -4.04 2.80 6.05
N ILE A 112 -4.32 2.32 4.84
CA ILE A 112 -5.42 1.42 4.53
C ILE A 112 -4.92 0.14 3.86
N ASN A 113 -5.37 -1.00 4.37
CA ASN A 113 -5.32 -2.29 3.71
C ASN A 113 -6.55 -2.38 2.80
N ALA A 114 -6.34 -2.32 1.48
CA ALA A 114 -7.41 -2.19 0.51
C ALA A 114 -7.27 -3.27 -0.56
N TYR A 115 -8.25 -4.17 -0.65
CA TYR A 115 -8.22 -5.33 -1.53
C TYR A 115 -9.45 -5.37 -2.44
N PRO A 116 -9.34 -4.91 -3.71
CA PRO A 116 -10.40 -5.10 -4.71
C PRO A 116 -10.82 -6.57 -4.89
N TYR A 117 -9.91 -7.50 -4.61
CA TYR A 117 -10.16 -8.93 -4.65
C TYR A 117 -11.38 -9.33 -3.82
N PHE A 118 -11.52 -8.86 -2.57
CA PHE A 118 -12.63 -9.27 -1.70
C PHE A 118 -14.00 -8.81 -2.25
N ALA A 119 -14.07 -7.58 -2.77
CA ALA A 119 -15.29 -7.09 -3.41
C ALA A 119 -15.70 -7.96 -4.63
N TYR A 120 -14.73 -8.37 -5.46
CA TYR A 120 -15.01 -9.28 -6.56
C TYR A 120 -15.38 -10.70 -6.08
N LYS A 121 -14.65 -11.23 -5.09
CA LYS A 121 -14.87 -12.58 -4.53
C LYS A 121 -16.28 -12.72 -3.96
N ASP A 122 -16.78 -11.69 -3.28
CA ASP A 122 -18.09 -11.74 -2.62
C ASP A 122 -19.25 -11.52 -3.59
N GLU A 123 -19.08 -10.72 -4.64
CA GLU A 123 -20.14 -10.35 -5.60
C GLU A 123 -19.67 -10.45 -7.07
N PRO A 124 -19.21 -11.63 -7.55
CA PRO A 124 -18.53 -11.77 -8.86
C PRO A 124 -19.45 -11.53 -10.06
N THR A 125 -20.77 -11.53 -9.87
CA THR A 125 -21.76 -11.23 -10.90
C THR A 125 -22.11 -9.73 -10.99
N ARG A 126 -21.79 -8.95 -9.95
CA ARG A 126 -22.10 -7.52 -9.87
C ARG A 126 -20.85 -6.64 -9.96
N VAL A 127 -19.72 -7.15 -9.48
CA VAL A 127 -18.42 -6.47 -9.58
C VAL A 127 -17.72 -6.90 -10.85
N SER A 128 -17.45 -5.94 -11.74
CA SER A 128 -16.64 -6.17 -12.93
C SER A 128 -15.23 -6.63 -12.53
N LEU A 129 -14.81 -7.80 -13.03
CA LEU A 129 -13.46 -8.31 -12.83
C LEU A 129 -12.42 -7.34 -13.39
N ASP A 130 -12.64 -6.80 -14.59
CA ASP A 130 -11.71 -5.85 -15.21
C ASP A 130 -11.52 -4.58 -14.38
N TYR A 131 -12.58 -4.10 -13.74
CA TYR A 131 -12.51 -2.95 -12.84
C TYR A 131 -11.71 -3.26 -11.56
N ALA A 132 -11.95 -4.44 -10.97
CA ALA A 132 -11.21 -4.90 -9.79
C ALA A 132 -9.72 -5.15 -10.10
N LEU A 133 -9.43 -5.72 -11.27
CA LEU A 133 -8.07 -5.95 -11.80
C LEU A 133 -7.35 -4.66 -12.23
N SER A 134 -8.01 -3.50 -12.16
CA SER A 134 -7.48 -2.22 -12.62
C SER A 134 -7.03 -2.25 -14.09
N ASN A 135 -7.76 -3.00 -14.93
CA ASN A 135 -7.45 -3.15 -16.35
C ASN A 135 -7.41 -1.76 -17.03
N PRO A 136 -6.28 -1.35 -17.63
CA PRO A 136 -6.12 -0.02 -18.21
C PRO A 136 -7.05 0.27 -19.40
N TYR A 137 -7.64 -0.77 -20.00
CA TYR A 137 -8.59 -0.65 -21.11
C TYR A 137 -10.05 -0.61 -20.66
N HIS A 138 -10.33 -0.79 -19.37
CA HIS A 138 -11.68 -0.74 -18.83
C HIS A 138 -12.11 0.72 -18.58
N VAL A 139 -13.34 1.06 -18.97
CA VAL A 139 -13.88 2.43 -18.82
C VAL A 139 -14.11 2.83 -17.37
N GLY A 140 -14.09 1.88 -16.43
CA GLY A 140 -14.19 2.16 -15.01
C GLY A 140 -15.62 2.43 -14.53
N ALA A 141 -15.73 3.08 -13.38
CA ALA A 141 -16.98 3.54 -12.79
C ALA A 141 -16.95 5.07 -12.62
N VAL A 142 -18.07 5.73 -12.90
CA VAL A 142 -18.22 7.17 -12.66
C VAL A 142 -18.93 7.36 -11.33
N ASP A 143 -18.32 8.13 -10.44
CA ASP A 143 -18.96 8.54 -9.20
C ASP A 143 -20.05 9.60 -9.50
N PRO A 144 -21.33 9.35 -9.20
CA PRO A 144 -22.42 10.26 -9.58
C PRO A 144 -22.46 11.55 -8.74
N GLY A 145 -21.78 11.59 -7.59
CA GLY A 145 -21.74 12.78 -6.73
C GLY A 145 -20.67 13.79 -7.17
N THR A 146 -19.58 13.30 -7.77
CA THR A 146 -18.38 14.09 -8.11
C THR A 146 -18.04 14.10 -9.59
N TRP A 147 -18.64 13.19 -10.37
CA TRP A 147 -18.33 12.94 -11.78
C TRP A 147 -16.88 12.48 -12.03
N LEU A 148 -16.18 12.07 -10.97
CA LEU A 148 -14.85 11.48 -11.09
C LEU A 148 -14.96 10.08 -11.68
N GLN A 149 -14.14 9.82 -12.70
CA GLN A 149 -14.05 8.51 -13.34
C GLN A 149 -12.92 7.70 -12.69
N TYR A 150 -13.29 6.54 -12.15
CA TYR A 150 -12.38 5.60 -11.51
C TYR A 150 -12.15 4.43 -12.44
N THR A 151 -10.96 4.32 -13.03
CA THR A 151 -10.55 3.17 -13.86
C THR A 151 -9.93 2.04 -13.04
N SER A 152 -9.77 2.25 -11.72
CA SER A 152 -9.27 1.26 -10.75
C SER A 152 -10.14 1.26 -9.50
N MET A 153 -10.62 0.09 -9.10
CA MET A 153 -11.36 -0.07 -7.85
C MET A 153 -10.51 0.29 -6.63
N LEU A 154 -9.20 -0.02 -6.63
CA LEU A 154 -8.31 0.35 -5.54
C LEU A 154 -8.30 1.87 -5.32
N TYR A 155 -8.23 2.63 -6.43
CA TYR A 155 -8.20 4.10 -6.37
C TYR A 155 -9.54 4.66 -5.89
N ALA A 156 -10.65 4.01 -6.26
CA ALA A 156 -11.97 4.32 -5.72
C ALA A 156 -12.09 4.04 -4.21
N GLN A 157 -11.56 2.92 -3.73
CA GLN A 157 -11.54 2.57 -2.30
C GLN A 157 -10.70 3.57 -1.49
N VAL A 158 -9.56 4.02 -2.01
CA VAL A 158 -8.73 5.06 -1.39
C VAL A 158 -9.47 6.40 -1.30
N ASP A 159 -10.15 6.81 -2.37
CA ASP A 159 -10.92 8.05 -2.35
C ASP A 159 -12.14 7.95 -1.44
N ALA A 160 -12.76 6.77 -1.29
CA ALA A 160 -13.82 6.55 -0.30
C ALA A 160 -13.34 6.81 1.14
N VAL A 161 -12.12 6.37 1.49
CA VAL A 161 -11.50 6.71 2.79
C VAL A 161 -11.26 8.22 2.90
N THR A 162 -10.80 8.86 1.81
CA THR A 162 -10.58 10.31 1.78
C THR A 162 -11.87 11.09 2.01
N PHE A 163 -12.98 10.69 1.37
CA PHE A 163 -14.29 11.27 1.60
C PHE A 163 -14.81 11.03 3.03
N ALA A 164 -14.60 9.83 3.57
CA ALA A 164 -14.97 9.52 4.96
C ALA A 164 -14.20 10.42 5.95
N ALA A 165 -12.90 10.61 5.75
CA ALA A 165 -12.08 11.53 6.55
C ALA A 165 -12.54 12.99 6.39
N ALA A 166 -12.91 13.40 5.17
CA ALA A 166 -13.41 14.75 4.90
C ALA A 166 -14.72 15.06 5.65
N ARG A 167 -15.62 14.09 5.81
CA ARG A 167 -16.86 14.23 6.61
C ARG A 167 -16.59 14.51 8.08
N LEU A 168 -15.43 14.09 8.60
CA LEU A 168 -14.97 14.38 9.95
C LEU A 168 -14.07 15.63 10.02
N GLY A 169 -13.92 16.39 8.92
CA GLY A 169 -13.12 17.61 8.86
C GLY A 169 -11.64 17.40 8.50
N TYR A 170 -11.24 16.18 8.12
CA TYR A 170 -9.84 15.79 7.89
C TYR A 170 -9.52 15.44 6.43
N GLY A 171 -10.21 16.08 5.49
CA GLY A 171 -10.11 15.77 4.05
C GLY A 171 -8.77 16.06 3.39
N ASN A 172 -7.79 16.63 4.11
CA ASN A 172 -6.44 16.92 3.62
C ASN A 172 -5.41 15.86 3.99
N ILE A 173 -5.76 14.88 4.85
CA ILE A 173 -4.82 13.83 5.27
C ILE A 173 -4.51 12.92 4.06
N PRO A 174 -3.24 12.70 3.68
CA PRO A 174 -2.85 11.73 2.66
C PRO A 174 -3.31 10.32 3.04
N VAL A 175 -3.79 9.54 2.08
CA VAL A 175 -4.13 8.13 2.27
C VAL A 175 -3.12 7.30 1.49
N HIS A 176 -2.41 6.39 2.16
CA HIS A 176 -1.51 5.42 1.55
C HIS A 176 -2.09 4.02 1.72
N VAL A 177 -1.80 3.14 0.76
CA VAL A 177 -2.22 1.74 0.82
C VAL A 177 -1.12 0.94 1.52
N SER A 178 -1.36 0.50 2.76
CA SER A 178 -0.41 -0.30 3.55
C SER A 178 -0.37 -1.76 3.12
N GLU A 179 -1.45 -2.25 2.52
CA GLU A 179 -1.49 -3.58 1.92
C GLU A 179 -2.50 -3.65 0.78
N THR A 180 -2.12 -4.31 -0.31
CA THR A 180 -3.04 -4.70 -1.37
C THR A 180 -2.44 -5.82 -2.22
N GLY A 181 -3.28 -6.70 -2.75
CA GLY A 181 -2.83 -7.83 -3.54
C GLY A 181 -3.99 -8.64 -4.11
N TRP A 182 -3.64 -9.71 -4.80
CA TRP A 182 -4.62 -10.64 -5.38
C TRP A 182 -4.06 -12.07 -5.30
N PRO A 183 -4.80 -13.04 -4.73
CA PRO A 183 -4.29 -14.38 -4.52
C PRO A 183 -4.23 -15.16 -5.83
N SER A 184 -3.16 -15.92 -6.03
CA SER A 184 -2.91 -16.74 -7.22
C SER A 184 -3.61 -18.09 -7.20
N LYS A 185 -4.17 -18.47 -6.05
CA LYS A 185 -4.90 -19.71 -5.84
C LYS A 185 -5.78 -19.56 -4.61
N GLY A 186 -7.01 -20.05 -4.67
CA GLY A 186 -7.94 -20.09 -3.54
C GLY A 186 -8.71 -21.41 -3.45
N ASP A 187 -9.60 -21.50 -2.48
CA ASP A 187 -10.58 -22.58 -2.34
C ASP A 187 -11.66 -22.48 -3.43
N ALA A 188 -12.50 -23.50 -3.55
CA ALA A 188 -13.51 -23.57 -4.61
C ALA A 188 -14.53 -22.41 -4.60
N ASN A 189 -14.74 -21.77 -3.44
CA ASN A 189 -15.62 -20.62 -3.26
C ASN A 189 -14.90 -19.26 -3.33
N GLU A 190 -13.60 -19.26 -3.68
CA GLU A 190 -12.77 -18.05 -3.74
C GLU A 190 -12.64 -17.53 -5.17
N ALA A 191 -13.78 -17.10 -5.73
CA ALA A 191 -13.88 -16.64 -7.12
C ALA A 191 -12.79 -15.63 -7.48
N GLY A 192 -12.16 -15.83 -8.64
CA GLY A 192 -11.12 -14.96 -9.18
C GLY A 192 -9.71 -15.23 -8.66
N ALA A 193 -9.49 -16.10 -7.68
CA ALA A 193 -8.16 -16.46 -7.18
C ALA A 193 -7.40 -17.38 -8.16
N THR A 194 -6.79 -16.79 -9.19
CA THR A 194 -5.99 -17.50 -10.20
C THR A 194 -4.67 -16.78 -10.47
N VAL A 195 -3.70 -17.51 -11.01
CA VAL A 195 -2.38 -16.96 -11.39
C VAL A 195 -2.53 -15.83 -12.41
N GLU A 196 -3.44 -15.97 -13.37
CA GLU A 196 -3.69 -14.99 -14.41
C GLU A 196 -4.22 -13.67 -13.83
N ASN A 197 -5.19 -13.74 -12.93
CA ASN A 197 -5.77 -12.57 -12.28
C ASN A 197 -4.79 -11.92 -11.30
N ALA A 198 -4.06 -12.72 -10.51
CA ALA A 198 -3.03 -12.20 -9.61
C ALA A 198 -1.93 -11.46 -10.38
N ARG A 199 -1.47 -12.04 -11.50
CA ARG A 199 -0.53 -11.41 -12.41
C ARG A 199 -1.10 -10.13 -13.01
N ALA A 200 -2.34 -10.14 -13.48
CA ALA A 200 -2.99 -8.97 -14.08
C ALA A 200 -3.09 -7.82 -13.08
N TYR A 201 -3.64 -8.08 -11.89
CA TYR A 201 -3.80 -7.07 -10.83
C TYR A 201 -2.46 -6.44 -10.45
N ASN A 202 -1.48 -7.26 -10.08
CA ASN A 202 -0.19 -6.79 -9.59
C ASN A 202 0.63 -6.08 -10.70
N ARG A 203 0.53 -6.54 -11.96
CA ARG A 203 1.17 -5.87 -13.09
C ARG A 203 0.52 -4.52 -13.41
N ASN A 204 -0.82 -4.46 -13.45
CA ASN A 204 -1.53 -3.22 -13.72
C ASN A 204 -1.24 -2.18 -12.63
N LEU A 205 -1.24 -2.60 -11.37
CA LEU A 205 -0.86 -1.74 -10.24
C LEU A 205 0.58 -1.23 -10.38
N LEU A 206 1.55 -2.10 -10.71
CA LEU A 206 2.94 -1.70 -10.93
C LEU A 206 3.06 -0.63 -12.03
N VAL A 207 2.36 -0.79 -13.16
CA VAL A 207 2.37 0.19 -14.26
C VAL A 207 1.85 1.56 -13.81
N ARG A 208 0.75 1.59 -13.04
CA ARG A 208 0.21 2.83 -12.46
C ARG A 208 1.20 3.49 -11.50
N GLN A 209 1.86 2.68 -10.67
CA GLN A 209 2.85 3.14 -9.70
C GLN A 209 4.11 3.73 -10.34
N VAL A 210 4.64 3.09 -11.38
CA VAL A 210 5.78 3.61 -12.17
C VAL A 210 5.41 4.89 -12.91
N SER A 211 4.14 5.05 -13.30
CA SER A 211 3.62 6.26 -13.93
C SER A 211 3.39 7.41 -12.94
N GLY A 212 3.58 7.18 -11.63
CA GLY A 212 3.34 8.18 -10.59
C GLY A 212 1.88 8.55 -10.42
N GLU A 213 0.95 7.66 -10.78
CA GLU A 213 -0.48 7.97 -10.83
C GLU A 213 -1.07 8.21 -9.43
N GLY A 214 -1.77 9.35 -9.27
CA GLY A 214 -2.61 9.65 -8.12
C GLY A 214 -4.07 9.23 -8.32
N THR A 215 -4.88 9.31 -7.28
CA THR A 215 -6.33 9.01 -7.39
C THR A 215 -7.07 10.09 -8.18
N PRO A 216 -8.27 9.81 -8.74
CA PRO A 216 -9.09 10.83 -9.39
C PRO A 216 -9.37 12.06 -8.52
N LEU A 217 -9.56 11.90 -7.21
CA LEU A 217 -9.72 13.03 -6.27
C LEU A 217 -8.41 13.79 -6.03
N ARG A 218 -7.25 13.12 -6.10
CA ARG A 218 -5.93 13.70 -5.84
C ARG A 218 -4.92 13.37 -6.95
N PRO A 219 -5.16 13.84 -8.20
CA PRO A 219 -4.38 13.38 -9.36
C PRO A 219 -2.92 13.86 -9.35
N LYS A 220 -2.60 14.87 -8.53
CA LYS A 220 -1.25 15.44 -8.38
C LYS A 220 -0.44 14.80 -7.26
N LEU A 221 -1.04 13.93 -6.45
CA LEU A 221 -0.39 13.23 -5.35
C LEU A 221 -0.27 11.75 -5.73
N ARG A 222 0.95 11.29 -6.04
CA ARG A 222 1.21 9.88 -6.29
C ARG A 222 0.69 9.05 -5.11
N LEU A 223 -0.10 8.02 -5.40
CA LEU A 223 -0.56 7.10 -4.37
C LEU A 223 0.59 6.19 -3.97
N GLU A 224 1.02 6.24 -2.70
CA GLU A 224 1.98 5.26 -2.16
C GLU A 224 1.27 3.95 -1.82
N VAL A 225 1.84 2.84 -2.28
CA VAL A 225 1.25 1.50 -2.19
C VAL A 225 2.30 0.47 -1.80
N TYR A 226 1.98 -0.36 -0.82
CA TYR A 226 2.73 -1.55 -0.46
C TYR A 226 2.00 -2.80 -0.96
N LEU A 227 2.69 -3.61 -1.75
CA LEU A 227 2.12 -4.83 -2.31
C LEU A 227 2.19 -5.97 -1.29
N PHE A 228 1.04 -6.60 -1.05
CA PHE A 228 0.90 -7.81 -0.27
C PHE A 228 0.86 -9.04 -1.20
N ALA A 229 1.81 -9.96 -1.15
CA ALA A 229 3.05 -9.93 -0.37
C ALA A 229 4.24 -10.39 -1.22
N LEU A 230 5.44 -10.34 -0.66
CA LEU A 230 6.64 -10.77 -1.39
C LEU A 230 6.62 -12.28 -1.63
N PHE A 231 6.29 -13.08 -0.62
CA PHE A 231 6.32 -14.54 -0.68
C PHE A 231 4.94 -15.17 -0.40
N ASN A 232 4.73 -16.37 -0.92
CA ASN A 232 3.65 -17.24 -0.43
C ASN A 232 3.98 -17.69 0.99
N GLU A 233 3.05 -17.46 1.92
CA GLU A 233 3.22 -17.73 3.35
C GLU A 233 2.44 -18.98 3.76
N ASN A 234 3.08 -20.14 3.67
CA ASN A 234 2.43 -21.46 3.85
C ASN A 234 1.85 -21.72 5.26
N MET A 235 2.24 -20.93 6.27
CA MET A 235 1.74 -21.04 7.64
C MET A 235 0.54 -20.11 7.92
N LYS A 236 0.09 -19.30 6.95
CA LYS A 236 -1.09 -18.44 7.18
C LYS A 236 -2.36 -19.28 7.40
N PRO A 237 -3.12 -19.00 8.48
CA PRO A 237 -4.39 -19.67 8.75
C PRO A 237 -5.47 -19.21 7.76
N GLY A 238 -6.64 -19.84 7.81
CA GLY A 238 -7.78 -19.45 6.98
C GLY A 238 -7.79 -20.13 5.60
N PRO A 239 -8.51 -19.55 4.63
CA PRO A 239 -8.74 -20.18 3.32
C PRO A 239 -7.45 -20.33 2.50
N ALA A 240 -7.51 -21.08 1.40
CA ALA A 240 -6.34 -21.30 0.55
C ALA A 240 -5.74 -20.00 -0.02
N SER A 241 -6.54 -18.98 -0.30
CA SER A 241 -6.06 -17.68 -0.77
C SER A 241 -4.98 -17.07 0.12
N GLU A 242 -5.13 -17.17 1.45
CA GLU A 242 -4.21 -16.60 2.43
C GLU A 242 -2.76 -17.09 2.27
N ARG A 243 -2.57 -18.29 1.73
CA ARG A 243 -1.24 -18.89 1.50
C ARG A 243 -0.66 -18.58 0.12
N ASN A 244 -1.37 -17.83 -0.73
CA ASN A 244 -1.10 -17.72 -2.17
C ASN A 244 -1.08 -16.27 -2.72
N TYR A 245 -0.84 -15.26 -1.88
CA TYR A 245 -0.71 -13.84 -2.29
C TYR A 245 0.68 -13.45 -2.82
N GLY A 246 1.69 -14.31 -2.66
CA GLY A 246 3.08 -14.00 -2.98
C GLY A 246 3.34 -13.76 -4.46
N LEU A 247 4.24 -12.82 -4.75
CA LEU A 247 4.89 -12.73 -6.06
C LEU A 247 5.86 -13.91 -6.29
N TYR A 248 6.46 -14.41 -5.21
CA TYR A 248 7.45 -15.48 -5.21
C TYR A 248 7.03 -16.63 -4.28
N GLN A 249 7.55 -17.82 -4.57
CA GLN A 249 7.58 -18.94 -3.64
C GLN A 249 8.65 -18.71 -2.56
N PRO A 250 8.59 -19.41 -1.41
CA PRO A 250 9.61 -19.28 -0.36
C PRO A 250 11.05 -19.56 -0.82
N ASP A 251 11.23 -20.34 -1.89
CA ASP A 251 12.55 -20.64 -2.47
C ASP A 251 13.07 -19.55 -3.43
N GLY A 252 12.33 -18.45 -3.59
CA GLY A 252 12.68 -17.33 -4.46
C GLY A 252 12.26 -17.50 -5.93
N THR A 253 11.65 -18.62 -6.31
CA THR A 253 11.09 -18.78 -7.66
C THR A 253 9.84 -17.91 -7.81
N MET A 254 9.64 -17.28 -8.99
CA MET A 254 8.44 -16.48 -9.24
C MET A 254 7.20 -17.37 -9.35
N VAL A 255 6.11 -16.99 -8.68
CA VAL A 255 4.78 -17.57 -8.94
C VAL A 255 4.28 -17.08 -10.31
N TYR A 256 4.49 -15.80 -10.61
CA TYR A 256 4.22 -15.17 -11.89
C TYR A 256 5.09 -13.92 -12.08
N ASN A 257 5.41 -13.59 -13.33
CA ASN A 257 6.22 -12.40 -13.63
C ASN A 257 5.34 -11.17 -13.88
N VAL A 258 5.45 -10.18 -12.98
CA VAL A 258 4.78 -8.87 -13.09
C VAL A 258 5.60 -7.81 -13.84
N GLY A 259 6.88 -8.09 -14.12
CA GLY A 259 7.79 -7.18 -14.83
C GLY A 259 8.79 -6.43 -13.95
N LEU A 260 8.99 -6.85 -12.69
CA LEU A 260 10.03 -6.28 -11.82
C LEU A 260 11.45 -6.63 -12.27
N VAL A 261 11.62 -7.79 -12.93
CA VAL A 261 12.91 -8.25 -13.47
C VAL A 261 12.96 -7.92 -14.95
N GLN A 262 13.26 -6.67 -15.28
CA GLN A 262 13.67 -6.31 -16.64
C GLN A 262 14.84 -5.33 -16.61
N GLN A 263 15.97 -5.78 -16.03
CA GLN A 263 17.29 -5.14 -16.20
C GLN A 263 18.42 -6.13 -15.86
N SER A 264 18.61 -7.16 -16.68
CA SER A 264 19.91 -7.86 -16.85
C SER A 264 19.85 -8.90 -17.99
N SER A 265 19.38 -8.50 -19.17
CA SER A 265 19.54 -9.29 -20.40
C SER A 265 19.89 -8.40 -21.60
N THR A 266 21.00 -7.68 -21.48
CA THR A 266 21.75 -7.16 -22.63
C THR A 266 23.19 -7.65 -22.55
N THR A 267 23.42 -8.82 -23.13
CA THR A 267 24.68 -9.17 -23.84
C THR A 267 24.46 -10.51 -24.53
N SER A 268 23.62 -10.52 -25.57
CA SER A 268 23.88 -11.45 -26.67
C SER A 268 24.90 -10.76 -27.56
N ALA A 269 26.17 -11.13 -27.39
CA ALA A 269 27.23 -10.78 -28.30
C ALA A 269 26.92 -11.42 -29.65
N ALA A 270 26.16 -10.71 -30.49
CA ALA A 270 26.10 -11.01 -31.91
C ALA A 270 27.49 -10.68 -32.50
N ALA A 271 28.04 -11.70 -33.14
CA ALA A 271 29.40 -11.78 -33.62
C ALA A 271 29.77 -10.66 -34.62
N LEU A 272 31.08 -10.44 -34.71
CA LEU A 272 31.76 -9.47 -35.55
C LEU A 272 31.30 -9.52 -37.03
N SER A 273 31.09 -8.35 -37.62
CA SER A 273 31.59 -8.08 -38.97
C SER A 273 32.22 -6.69 -39.01
N LEU A 274 33.55 -6.67 -39.17
CA LEU A 274 34.34 -5.48 -39.41
C LEU A 274 34.24 -5.14 -40.89
N ALA A 275 33.63 -4.00 -41.21
CA ALA A 275 33.82 -3.31 -42.48
C ALA A 275 34.10 -1.84 -42.20
N THR A 276 35.29 -1.42 -42.62
CA THR A 276 35.93 -0.12 -42.46
C THR A 276 35.31 0.95 -43.36
N SER A 277 35.04 2.15 -42.83
CA SER A 277 35.43 3.45 -43.45
C SER A 277 35.16 4.64 -42.52
N PRO A 278 35.90 5.76 -42.69
CA PRO A 278 36.10 6.76 -41.65
C PRO A 278 35.26 8.04 -41.83
N ALA A 279 35.26 8.84 -40.75
CA ALA A 279 34.83 10.23 -40.62
C ALA A 279 33.34 10.48 -40.29
N ASP A 280 33.07 10.90 -39.04
CA ASP A 280 32.85 12.31 -38.72
C ASP A 280 32.82 12.49 -37.19
N ARG A 281 33.66 13.39 -36.66
CA ARG A 281 33.66 13.76 -35.24
C ARG A 281 32.54 14.75 -35.02
N ARG A 282 31.45 14.33 -34.38
CA ARG A 282 30.53 15.26 -33.72
C ARG A 282 30.34 14.89 -32.26
N ASP A 283 30.30 15.97 -31.50
CA ASP A 283 30.45 16.12 -30.06
C ASP A 283 29.29 15.42 -29.31
N VAL A 284 29.56 14.28 -28.67
CA VAL A 284 28.61 13.60 -27.76
C VAL A 284 28.97 13.98 -26.32
N ARG A 285 28.68 15.25 -25.97
CA ARG A 285 28.65 15.73 -24.59
C ARG A 285 27.35 16.48 -24.36
N LYS A 286 26.26 15.71 -24.26
CA LYS A 286 24.97 16.03 -23.61
C LYS A 286 24.03 14.88 -23.97
N ASP A 287 23.97 13.87 -23.11
CA ASP A 287 22.85 12.93 -22.93
C ASP A 287 23.25 11.82 -21.93
N PHE A 288 23.64 12.24 -20.71
CA PHE A 288 23.92 11.34 -19.59
C PHE A 288 23.23 11.83 -18.31
N ALA A 289 21.98 12.30 -18.44
CA ALA A 289 21.16 12.76 -17.32
C ALA A 289 19.73 12.18 -17.32
N GLY A 290 19.52 11.02 -17.96
CA GLY A 290 18.20 10.45 -18.10
C GLY A 290 18.21 8.93 -18.18
N LEU A 291 18.70 8.25 -17.13
CA LEU A 291 18.28 6.88 -16.79
C LEU A 291 18.84 6.43 -15.44
N CYS A 292 18.29 6.96 -14.35
CA CYS A 292 18.40 6.34 -13.02
C CYS A 292 17.02 6.43 -12.35
N LEU A 293 16.05 5.66 -12.83
CA LEU A 293 14.91 5.31 -12.00
C LEU A 293 15.42 4.34 -10.93
N PHE A 294 15.78 4.86 -9.77
CA PHE A 294 15.84 4.05 -8.57
C PHE A 294 14.42 3.63 -8.23
N THR A 295 14.03 2.40 -8.59
CA THR A 295 12.88 1.76 -7.95
C THR A 295 13.27 1.51 -6.50
N ALA A 296 12.94 2.45 -5.62
CA ALA A 296 12.99 2.19 -4.19
C ALA A 296 11.91 1.15 -3.89
N LEU A 297 12.33 -0.11 -3.76
CA LEU A 297 11.48 -1.16 -3.20
C LEU A 297 11.29 -0.83 -1.72
N SER A 298 10.22 -0.12 -1.40
CA SER A 298 9.81 0.11 -0.02
C SER A 298 9.12 -1.17 0.47
N ILE A 299 9.82 -1.97 1.26
CA ILE A 299 9.24 -3.13 1.95
C ILE A 299 8.71 -2.63 3.29
N LEU A 300 7.39 -2.70 3.50
CA LEU A 300 6.82 -2.56 4.84
C LEU A 300 7.10 -3.86 5.59
N LEU A 301 8.13 -3.86 6.44
CA LEU A 301 8.31 -4.92 7.42
C LEU A 301 7.30 -4.68 8.55
N ILE A 302 6.16 -5.37 8.50
CA ILE A 302 5.22 -5.42 9.62
C ILE A 302 5.84 -6.37 10.66
N ALA A 303 6.57 -5.80 11.63
CA ALA A 303 6.88 -6.52 12.84
C ALA A 303 5.61 -6.57 13.69
N GLN A 304 4.90 -7.71 13.70
CA GLN A 304 3.89 -7.99 14.72
C GLN A 304 4.60 -8.09 16.08
N ALA A 305 4.77 -6.97 16.76
CA ALA A 305 5.04 -6.99 18.19
C ALA A 305 3.75 -7.44 18.85
N PHE A 306 3.73 -8.68 19.37
CA PHE A 306 2.73 -9.08 20.35
C PHE A 306 2.81 -8.08 21.50
N LEU A 307 1.82 -7.17 21.55
CA LEU A 307 1.61 -6.28 22.68
C LEU A 307 1.11 -7.14 23.83
N LEU A 308 2.03 -7.49 24.74
CA LEU A 308 1.69 -7.77 26.14
C LEU A 308 1.44 -6.46 26.88
#